data_AF-X1RV83-F1
#
_entry.id   AF-X1RV83-F1
#
_cell.length_a   1.000
_cell.length_b   1.000
_cell.length_c   1.000
_cell.angle_alpha   90.00
_cell.angle_beta   90.00
_cell.angle_gamma   90.00
#
_symmetry.space_group_name_H-M   'P 1'
#
loop_
_entity.id
_entity.type
_entity.pdbx_description
1 polymer ?
#
loop_
_entity_poly.entity_id
_entity_poly.type
_entity_poly.pdbx_seq_one_letter_code
_entity_poly.pdbx_strand_id
1 'polypeptide(L)'
;LINIIRSNNKYEFIRVGALEAFQNACPDSTDVLKQLLEDIHVGTINDDDCRLRGMLLDKLYPDIIKPDEILHYLVNSPENVISRYFMFVHHDLVKRTPASDLPKLIDTVAISDPLNRCDSEEITNKHMWEGFIGKLLVKTITEYGNNCPASDLYRWLGLAVNKYGHVKIDREESEAVRSWFEKHPGRIFDLFEYWFSITAPDDLQKKERHFWERLHRVRSPITTCH
;
A
#
# COMPACT_ATOMS: atom_id res chain seq x y z
N LEU A 1 13.91 10.11 -29.16
CA LEU A 1 13.97 9.65 -27.76
C LEU A 1 13.03 8.48 -27.50
N ILE A 2 11.73 8.56 -27.84
CA ILE A 2 10.75 7.46 -27.67
C ILE A 2 11.23 6.10 -28.20
N ASN A 3 11.77 6.03 -29.43
CA ASN A 3 12.28 4.78 -29.99
C ASN A 3 13.44 4.17 -29.18
N ILE A 4 14.24 5.00 -28.50
CA ILE A 4 15.31 4.54 -27.63
C ILE A 4 14.71 3.94 -26.35
N ILE A 5 13.74 4.64 -25.73
CA ILE A 5 13.05 4.19 -24.52
C ILE A 5 12.37 2.82 -24.73
N ARG A 6 11.71 2.65 -25.89
CA ARG A 6 10.99 1.42 -26.27
C ARG A 6 11.90 0.26 -26.69
N SER A 7 13.20 0.49 -26.90
CA SER A 7 14.08 -0.53 -27.47
C SER A 7 14.61 -1.49 -26.41
N ASN A 8 14.09 -2.73 -26.41
CA ASN A 8 14.56 -3.81 -25.52
C ASN A 8 16.04 -4.21 -25.75
N ASN A 9 16.61 -3.86 -26.92
CA ASN A 9 18.02 -4.14 -27.25
C ASN A 9 19.01 -3.07 -26.75
N LYS A 10 18.55 -2.06 -25.98
CA LYS A 10 19.41 -1.02 -25.41
C LYS A 10 19.57 -1.23 -23.91
N TYR A 11 20.76 -0.92 -23.41
CA TYR A 11 21.01 -0.92 -21.97
C TYR A 11 20.03 0.00 -21.24
N GLU A 12 19.57 -0.45 -20.08
CA GLU A 12 18.57 0.24 -19.28
C GLU A 12 18.97 1.68 -18.95
N PHE A 13 20.24 1.94 -18.58
CA PHE A 13 20.69 3.30 -18.25
C PHE A 13 20.55 4.29 -19.42
N ILE A 14 20.69 3.83 -20.68
CA ILE A 14 20.48 4.65 -21.87
C ILE A 14 18.98 4.97 -22.03
N ARG A 15 18.12 3.99 -21.76
CA ARG A 15 16.66 4.13 -21.86
C ARG A 15 16.12 5.07 -20.77
N VAL A 16 16.64 4.96 -19.55
CA VAL A 16 16.38 5.88 -18.43
C VAL A 16 16.79 7.31 -18.80
N GLY A 17 18.03 7.53 -19.26
CA GLY A 17 18.47 8.86 -19.68
C GLY A 17 17.67 9.43 -20.86
N ALA A 18 17.21 8.57 -21.78
CA ALA A 18 16.32 8.99 -22.86
C ALA A 18 14.92 9.39 -22.36
N LEU A 19 14.39 8.71 -21.32
CA LEU A 19 13.13 9.07 -20.68
C LEU A 19 13.24 10.40 -19.95
N GLU A 20 14.31 10.62 -19.18
CA GLU A 20 14.57 11.91 -18.52
C GLU A 20 14.64 13.05 -19.54
N ALA A 21 15.43 12.86 -20.60
CA ALA A 21 15.55 13.85 -21.67
C ALA A 21 14.20 14.12 -22.36
N PHE A 22 13.38 13.08 -22.56
CA PHE A 22 12.06 13.23 -23.17
C PHE A 22 11.09 14.00 -22.26
N GLN A 23 11.04 13.66 -20.97
CA GLN A 23 10.19 14.35 -19.99
C GLN A 23 10.56 15.85 -19.88
N ASN A 24 11.84 16.19 -19.99
CA ASN A 24 12.31 17.57 -19.95
C ASN A 24 11.99 18.34 -21.25
N ALA A 25 12.16 17.69 -22.41
CA ALA A 25 11.92 18.33 -23.70
C ALA A 25 10.41 18.44 -24.05
N CYS A 26 9.59 17.54 -23.53
CA CYS A 26 8.17 17.42 -23.85
C CYS A 26 7.33 17.24 -22.56
N PRO A 27 7.27 18.26 -21.67
CA PRO A 27 6.69 18.13 -20.34
C PRO A 27 5.18 17.79 -20.35
N ASP A 28 4.46 18.20 -21.39
CA ASP A 28 3.01 18.01 -21.52
C ASP A 28 2.62 16.71 -22.23
N SER A 29 3.58 15.85 -22.59
CA SER A 29 3.34 14.58 -23.30
C SER A 29 2.87 13.46 -22.37
N THR A 30 1.92 13.75 -21.48
CA THR A 30 1.42 12.81 -20.45
C THR A 30 0.78 11.56 -21.06
N ASP A 31 0.04 11.69 -22.17
CA ASP A 31 -0.57 10.54 -22.87
C ASP A 31 0.50 9.56 -23.38
N VAL A 32 1.61 10.08 -23.91
CA VAL A 32 2.73 9.26 -24.38
C VAL A 32 3.40 8.54 -23.21
N LEU A 33 3.57 9.22 -22.08
CA LEU A 33 4.12 8.63 -20.86
C LEU A 33 3.20 7.56 -20.27
N LYS A 34 1.87 7.80 -20.26
CA LYS A 34 0.89 6.80 -19.83
C LYS A 34 0.94 5.57 -20.74
N GLN A 35 0.99 5.76 -22.06
CA GLN A 35 1.13 4.65 -23.00
C GLN A 35 2.45 3.87 -22.81
N LEU A 36 3.56 4.55 -22.49
CA LEU A 36 4.81 3.86 -22.16
C LEU A 36 4.67 3.00 -20.90
N LEU A 37 3.98 3.50 -19.88
CA LEU A 37 3.72 2.73 -18.66
C LEU A 37 2.85 1.51 -18.95
N GLU A 38 1.81 1.64 -19.79
CA GLU A 38 1.01 0.51 -20.25
C GLU A 38 1.85 -0.51 -20.99
N ASP A 39 2.66 -0.07 -21.96
CA ASP A 39 3.51 -0.93 -22.77
C ASP A 39 4.53 -1.70 -21.88
N ILE A 40 5.01 -1.09 -20.79
CA ILE A 40 5.81 -1.76 -19.76
C ILE A 40 4.96 -2.74 -18.95
N HIS A 41 3.76 -2.35 -18.53
CA HIS A 41 2.87 -3.18 -17.72
C HIS A 41 2.43 -4.46 -18.43
N VAL A 42 2.10 -4.37 -19.72
CA VAL A 42 1.71 -5.54 -20.54
C VAL A 42 2.91 -6.31 -21.10
N GLY A 43 4.15 -5.93 -20.75
CA GLY A 43 5.37 -6.65 -21.13
C GLY A 43 5.84 -6.45 -22.58
N THR A 44 5.32 -5.44 -23.28
CA THR A 44 5.85 -5.07 -24.62
C THR A 44 7.25 -4.45 -24.50
N ILE A 45 7.49 -3.71 -23.42
CA ILE A 45 8.74 -3.06 -23.10
C ILE A 45 9.32 -3.70 -21.83
N ASN A 46 10.55 -4.22 -21.90
CA ASN A 46 11.22 -4.82 -20.74
C ASN A 46 11.63 -3.73 -19.74
N ASP A 47 11.45 -3.99 -18.44
CA ASP A 47 11.79 -3.08 -17.34
C ASP A 47 12.06 -3.88 -16.06
N ASP A 48 13.03 -4.78 -16.14
CA ASP A 48 13.27 -5.81 -15.13
C ASP A 48 13.59 -5.22 -13.74
N ASP A 49 14.35 -4.12 -13.67
CA ASP A 49 14.67 -3.41 -12.42
C ASP A 49 13.59 -2.37 -12.02
N CYS A 50 12.47 -2.31 -12.76
CA CYS A 50 11.38 -1.35 -12.58
C CYS A 50 11.82 0.14 -12.63
N ARG A 51 12.93 0.48 -13.30
CA ARG A 51 13.45 1.85 -13.30
C ARG A 51 12.55 2.78 -14.11
N LEU A 52 12.14 2.36 -15.30
CA LEU A 52 11.27 3.17 -16.16
C LEU A 52 9.88 3.29 -15.53
N ARG A 53 9.33 2.19 -15.02
CA ARG A 53 8.06 2.18 -14.27
C ARG A 53 8.11 3.17 -13.11
N GLY A 54 9.16 3.14 -12.30
CA GLY A 54 9.33 4.05 -11.17
C GLY A 54 9.31 5.52 -11.58
N MET A 55 10.03 5.88 -12.62
CA MET A 55 10.05 7.26 -13.14
C MET A 55 8.71 7.70 -13.74
N LEU A 56 8.02 6.80 -14.43
CA LEU A 56 6.71 7.08 -15.02
C LEU A 56 5.64 7.26 -13.95
N LEU A 57 5.58 6.35 -12.97
CA LEU A 57 4.65 6.47 -11.85
C LEU A 57 4.90 7.75 -11.03
N ASP A 58 6.17 8.09 -10.81
CA ASP A 58 6.56 9.31 -10.13
C ASP A 58 6.08 10.58 -10.86
N LYS A 59 6.04 10.56 -12.20
CA LYS A 59 5.56 11.70 -12.99
C LYS A 59 4.04 11.73 -13.12
N LEU A 60 3.40 10.58 -13.24
CA LEU A 60 2.00 10.47 -13.63
C LEU A 60 1.02 10.43 -12.45
N TYR A 61 1.44 9.94 -11.29
CA TYR A 61 0.60 9.89 -10.09
C TYR A 61 0.67 11.21 -9.29
N PRO A 62 -0.40 11.71 -8.65
CA PRO A 62 -1.80 11.27 -8.72
C PRO A 62 -2.61 11.97 -9.82
N ASP A 63 -1.98 12.85 -10.61
CA ASP A 63 -2.70 13.77 -11.49
C ASP A 63 -3.26 13.07 -12.72
N ILE A 64 -2.51 12.15 -13.32
CA ILE A 64 -2.91 11.39 -14.52
C ILE A 64 -3.34 9.97 -14.17
N ILE A 65 -2.60 9.29 -13.27
CA ILE A 65 -2.97 7.98 -12.74
C ILE A 65 -3.62 8.18 -11.38
N LYS A 66 -4.88 7.76 -11.25
CA LYS A 66 -5.66 7.97 -10.02
C LYS A 66 -5.41 6.87 -8.98
N PRO A 67 -5.74 7.10 -7.70
CA PRO A 67 -5.55 6.13 -6.63
C PRO A 67 -6.28 4.78 -6.83
N ASP A 68 -7.34 4.73 -7.62
CA ASP A 68 -8.02 3.49 -8.01
C ASP A 68 -7.41 2.78 -9.22
N GLU A 69 -6.61 3.49 -10.02
CA GLU A 69 -5.88 2.91 -11.15
C GLU A 69 -4.48 2.44 -10.73
N ILE A 70 -3.88 3.06 -9.71
CA ILE A 70 -2.46 2.86 -9.40
C ILE A 70 -2.08 1.40 -9.13
N LEU A 71 -2.96 0.64 -8.47
CA LEU A 71 -2.70 -0.77 -8.14
C LEU A 71 -2.50 -1.64 -9.38
N HIS A 72 -3.10 -1.26 -10.52
CA HIS A 72 -2.89 -1.93 -11.79
C HIS A 72 -1.40 -1.95 -12.17
N TYR A 73 -0.70 -0.84 -11.94
CA TYR A 73 0.69 -0.69 -12.33
C TYR A 73 1.68 -1.14 -11.25
N LEU A 74 1.22 -1.55 -10.06
CA LEU A 74 2.13 -2.02 -9.04
C LEU A 74 2.46 -3.50 -9.26
N VAL A 75 3.75 -3.81 -9.28
CA VAL A 75 4.33 -5.14 -9.47
C VAL A 75 5.30 -5.48 -8.34
N ASN A 76 5.60 -6.76 -8.18
CA ASN A 76 6.73 -7.20 -7.37
C ASN A 76 8.02 -6.79 -8.07
N SER A 77 8.84 -5.98 -7.41
CA SER A 77 10.17 -5.62 -7.89
C SER A 77 11.21 -6.67 -7.48
N PRO A 78 12.35 -6.78 -8.20
CA PRO A 78 13.47 -7.60 -7.76
C PRO A 78 13.91 -7.30 -6.33
N GLU A 79 14.42 -8.32 -5.63
CA GLU A 79 15.00 -8.13 -4.30
C GLU A 79 16.30 -7.31 -4.37
N ASN A 80 16.60 -6.58 -3.29
CA ASN A 80 17.85 -5.82 -3.10
C ASN A 80 18.11 -4.67 -4.09
N VAL A 81 17.11 -4.26 -4.88
CA VAL A 81 17.20 -3.08 -5.75
C VAL A 81 16.40 -1.92 -5.13
N ILE A 82 17.11 -0.94 -4.57
CA ILE A 82 16.51 0.34 -4.15
C ILE A 82 16.35 1.23 -5.39
N SER A 83 15.35 0.95 -6.21
CA SER A 83 15.04 1.73 -7.41
C SER A 83 14.11 2.91 -7.11
N ARG A 84 13.92 3.82 -8.09
CA ARG A 84 12.90 4.87 -8.00
C ARG A 84 11.51 4.28 -7.75
N TYR A 85 11.23 3.10 -8.32
CA TYR A 85 9.97 2.40 -8.10
C TYR A 85 9.80 1.97 -6.63
N PHE A 86 10.83 1.37 -6.03
CA PHE A 86 10.80 1.04 -4.60
C PHE A 86 10.49 2.28 -3.76
N MET A 87 11.23 3.38 -3.98
CA MET A 87 11.02 4.63 -3.24
C MET A 87 9.61 5.20 -3.46
N PHE A 88 9.10 5.09 -4.68
CA PHE A 88 7.75 5.54 -5.00
C PHE A 88 6.70 4.75 -4.20
N VAL A 89 6.72 3.42 -4.26
CA VAL A 89 5.72 2.57 -3.56
C VAL A 89 5.85 2.71 -2.05
N HIS A 90 7.08 2.63 -1.54
CA HIS A 90 7.35 2.61 -0.10
C HIS A 90 7.15 3.97 0.58
N HIS A 91 7.34 5.10 -0.11
CA HIS A 91 7.29 6.43 0.49
C HIS A 91 6.33 7.39 -0.21
N ASP A 92 6.50 7.60 -1.51
CA ASP A 92 5.87 8.73 -2.20
C ASP A 92 4.39 8.51 -2.49
N LEU A 93 3.98 7.27 -2.76
CA LEU A 93 2.62 6.91 -3.14
C LEU A 93 1.62 7.40 -2.09
N VAL A 94 1.73 6.90 -0.85
CA VAL A 94 0.84 7.29 0.26
C VAL A 94 0.96 8.78 0.58
N LYS A 95 2.19 9.32 0.56
CA LYS A 95 2.44 10.74 0.85
C LYS A 95 1.67 11.64 -0.11
N ARG A 96 1.67 11.30 -1.40
CA ARG A 96 1.07 12.07 -2.49
C ARG A 96 -0.42 11.79 -2.71
N THR A 97 -0.95 10.68 -2.18
CA THR A 97 -2.40 10.43 -2.22
C THR A 97 -3.15 11.57 -1.49
N PRO A 98 -4.08 12.26 -2.16
CA PRO A 98 -4.97 13.22 -1.52
C PRO A 98 -5.72 12.57 -0.37
N ALA A 99 -5.94 13.31 0.73
CA ALA A 99 -6.61 12.77 1.92
C ALA A 99 -7.99 12.17 1.56
N SER A 100 -8.76 12.88 0.73
CA SER A 100 -10.07 12.45 0.22
C SER A 100 -10.08 11.09 -0.47
N ASP A 101 -8.94 10.67 -1.02
CA ASP A 101 -8.83 9.43 -1.78
C ASP A 101 -8.22 8.27 -0.97
N LEU A 102 -7.78 8.52 0.27
CA LEU A 102 -7.20 7.47 1.14
C LEU A 102 -8.16 6.31 1.39
N PRO A 103 -9.45 6.52 1.75
CA PRO A 103 -10.38 5.41 1.94
C PRO A 103 -10.51 4.55 0.68
N LYS A 104 -10.61 5.19 -0.49
CA LYS A 104 -10.71 4.50 -1.78
C LYS A 104 -9.46 3.66 -2.07
N LEU A 105 -8.27 4.20 -1.82
CA LEU A 105 -7.02 3.49 -2.03
C LEU A 105 -6.91 2.26 -1.11
N ILE A 106 -7.16 2.42 0.20
CA ILE A 106 -7.05 1.30 1.15
C ILE A 106 -8.12 0.23 0.91
N ASP A 107 -9.32 0.61 0.47
CA ASP A 107 -10.36 -0.33 0.11
C ASP A 107 -9.98 -1.13 -1.14
N THR A 108 -9.43 -0.45 -2.16
CA THR A 108 -8.94 -1.11 -3.38
C THR A 108 -7.83 -2.10 -3.02
N VAL A 109 -6.92 -1.74 -2.10
CA VAL A 109 -5.88 -2.64 -1.58
C VAL A 109 -6.50 -3.84 -0.85
N ALA A 110 -7.50 -3.63 -0.01
CA ALA A 110 -8.16 -4.68 0.77
C ALA A 110 -8.86 -5.74 -0.09
N ILE A 111 -9.41 -5.35 -1.23
CA ILE A 111 -10.08 -6.28 -2.16
C ILE A 111 -9.13 -6.90 -3.21
N SER A 112 -7.92 -6.35 -3.36
CA SER A 112 -6.97 -6.82 -4.38
C SER A 112 -6.19 -8.04 -3.89
N ASP A 113 -6.40 -9.18 -4.55
CA ASP A 113 -5.74 -10.47 -4.27
C ASP A 113 -4.19 -10.39 -4.22
N PRO A 114 -3.47 -9.64 -5.07
CA PRO A 114 -2.00 -9.63 -5.07
C PRO A 114 -1.37 -9.07 -3.78
N LEU A 115 -2.04 -8.15 -3.07
CA LEU A 115 -1.53 -7.54 -1.84
C LEU A 115 -1.95 -8.32 -0.58
N ASN A 116 -3.06 -9.06 -0.67
CA ASN A 116 -3.43 -10.06 0.32
C ASN A 116 -2.42 -11.23 0.37
N ARG A 117 -1.61 -11.42 -0.68
CA ARG A 117 -0.55 -12.43 -0.77
C ARG A 117 0.77 -12.05 -0.10
N CYS A 118 0.89 -10.98 0.68
CA CYS A 118 2.12 -10.66 1.46
C CYS A 118 2.69 -11.83 2.29
N ASP A 119 1.93 -12.93 2.46
CA ASP A 119 2.32 -14.16 3.13
C ASP A 119 2.68 -15.33 2.19
N SER A 120 2.77 -15.10 0.87
CA SER A 120 3.25 -16.08 -0.10
C SER A 120 4.77 -16.00 -0.19
N GLU A 121 5.42 -17.17 -0.19
CA GLU A 121 6.87 -17.31 -0.36
C GLU A 121 7.38 -16.76 -1.72
N GLU A 122 6.48 -16.46 -2.65
CA GLU A 122 6.77 -15.92 -3.99
C GLU A 122 6.91 -14.39 -4.04
N ILE A 123 6.59 -13.66 -2.95
CA ILE A 123 6.76 -12.20 -2.95
C ILE A 123 8.19 -11.83 -2.65
N THR A 124 8.84 -11.27 -3.66
CA THR A 124 10.10 -10.55 -3.52
C THR A 124 9.86 -9.17 -2.89
N ASN A 125 10.83 -8.69 -2.12
CA ASN A 125 10.83 -7.34 -1.55
C ASN A 125 9.64 -7.04 -0.61
N LYS A 126 9.32 -7.99 0.27
CA LYS A 126 8.24 -7.92 1.27
C LYS A 126 8.23 -6.61 2.06
N HIS A 127 9.40 -6.11 2.44
CA HIS A 127 9.56 -4.86 3.20
C HIS A 127 8.98 -3.63 2.47
N MET A 128 9.07 -3.57 1.14
CA MET A 128 8.44 -2.50 0.36
C MET A 128 6.93 -2.46 0.59
N TRP A 129 6.29 -3.64 0.53
CA TRP A 129 4.85 -3.79 0.69
C TRP A 129 4.41 -3.60 2.14
N GLU A 130 5.13 -4.15 3.11
CA GLU A 130 4.86 -3.97 4.54
C GLU A 130 4.90 -2.48 4.92
N GLY A 131 5.92 -1.74 4.46
CA GLY A 131 6.02 -0.30 4.69
C GLY A 131 4.97 0.52 3.94
N PHE A 132 4.61 0.13 2.70
CA PHE A 132 3.50 0.76 1.97
C PHE A 132 2.17 0.60 2.71
N ILE A 133 1.83 -0.63 3.10
CA ILE A 133 0.60 -0.96 3.82
C ILE A 133 0.55 -0.27 5.18
N GLY A 134 1.65 -0.29 5.93
CA GLY A 134 1.75 0.38 7.21
C GLY A 134 1.47 1.88 7.10
N LYS A 135 2.13 2.57 6.18
CA LYS A 135 1.94 4.03 5.99
C LYS A 135 0.54 4.36 5.51
N LEU A 136 -0.01 3.56 4.59
CA LEU A 136 -1.38 3.74 4.10
C LEU A 136 -2.38 3.58 5.24
N LEU A 137 -2.22 2.56 6.08
CA LEU A 137 -3.08 2.32 7.24
C LEU A 137 -2.99 3.48 8.22
N VAL A 138 -1.79 3.87 8.66
CA VAL A 138 -1.58 4.97 9.62
C VAL A 138 -2.19 6.28 9.11
N LYS A 139 -1.92 6.64 7.86
CA LYS A 139 -2.46 7.87 7.27
C LYS A 139 -4.00 7.80 7.18
N THR A 140 -4.55 6.67 6.76
CA THR A 140 -6.01 6.53 6.62
C THR A 140 -6.74 6.55 7.96
N ILE A 141 -6.27 5.84 8.98
CA ILE A 141 -6.93 5.85 10.30
C ILE A 141 -6.81 7.23 10.97
N THR A 142 -5.70 7.94 10.76
CA THR A 142 -5.50 9.27 11.33
C THR A 142 -6.53 10.26 10.77
N GLU A 143 -6.80 10.21 9.47
CA GLU A 143 -7.72 11.13 8.80
C GLU A 143 -9.19 10.69 8.91
N TYR A 144 -9.48 9.39 8.83
CA TYR A 144 -10.86 8.86 8.68
C TYR A 144 -11.29 7.89 9.78
N GLY A 145 -10.38 7.44 10.65
CA GLY A 145 -10.64 6.36 11.62
C GLY A 145 -11.79 6.66 12.60
N ASN A 146 -12.01 7.94 12.91
CA ASN A 146 -13.09 8.39 13.79
C ASN A 146 -14.47 8.37 13.13
N ASN A 147 -14.54 8.57 11.82
CA ASN A 147 -15.79 8.80 11.09
C ASN A 147 -16.20 7.62 10.20
N CYS A 148 -15.30 6.67 9.95
CA CYS A 148 -15.61 5.50 9.15
C CYS A 148 -16.47 4.46 9.91
N PRO A 149 -17.24 3.63 9.20
CA PRO A 149 -17.90 2.47 9.80
C PRO A 149 -16.90 1.52 10.48
N ALA A 150 -17.32 0.89 11.58
CA ALA A 150 -16.49 -0.09 12.28
C ALA A 150 -16.09 -1.27 11.38
N SER A 151 -16.95 -1.65 10.43
CA SER A 151 -16.67 -2.69 9.44
C SER A 151 -15.50 -2.35 8.52
N ASP A 152 -15.42 -1.10 8.06
CA ASP A 152 -14.35 -0.65 7.18
C ASP A 152 -13.03 -0.54 7.94
N LEU A 153 -13.05 0.07 9.13
CA LEU A 153 -11.87 0.13 9.99
C LEU A 153 -11.35 -1.27 10.34
N TYR A 154 -12.24 -2.21 10.67
CA TYR A 154 -11.87 -3.60 10.96
C TYR A 154 -11.26 -4.31 9.75
N ARG A 155 -11.78 -4.05 8.54
CA ARG A 155 -11.22 -4.56 7.28
C ARG A 155 -9.83 -3.98 7.01
N TRP A 156 -9.65 -2.67 7.16
CA TRP A 156 -8.37 -1.99 6.94
C TRP A 156 -7.28 -2.49 7.89
N LEU A 157 -7.58 -2.67 9.18
CA LEU A 157 -6.63 -3.26 10.14
C LEU A 157 -6.23 -4.69 9.77
N GLY A 158 -7.13 -5.42 9.08
CA GLY A 158 -6.84 -6.74 8.53
C GLY A 158 -5.65 -6.75 7.57
N LEU A 159 -5.37 -5.64 6.88
CA LEU A 159 -4.23 -5.52 5.98
C LEU A 159 -2.88 -5.61 6.69
N ALA A 160 -2.81 -5.23 7.97
CA ALA A 160 -1.57 -5.17 8.73
C ALA A 160 -1.25 -6.46 9.50
N VAL A 161 -2.08 -7.49 9.38
CA VAL A 161 -1.85 -8.81 9.98
C VAL A 161 -1.70 -9.89 8.90
N ASN A 162 -0.92 -10.92 9.19
CA ASN A 162 -0.77 -12.09 8.33
C ASN A 162 -1.85 -13.15 8.62
N LYS A 163 -1.86 -14.23 7.83
CA LYS A 163 -2.79 -15.37 7.98
C LYS A 163 -2.75 -16.05 9.36
N TYR A 164 -1.65 -15.90 10.10
CA TYR A 164 -1.50 -16.41 11.47
C TYR A 164 -1.94 -15.41 12.53
N GLY A 165 -2.36 -14.21 12.12
CA GLY A 165 -2.75 -13.11 12.99
C GLY A 165 -1.57 -12.39 13.63
N HIS A 166 -0.36 -12.48 13.08
CA HIS A 166 0.77 -11.66 13.53
C HIS A 166 0.83 -10.36 12.74
N VAL A 167 1.15 -9.25 13.42
CA VAL A 167 1.43 -7.98 12.77
C VAL A 167 2.59 -8.14 11.79
N LYS A 168 2.42 -7.64 10.56
CA LYS A 168 3.42 -7.71 9.48
C LYS A 168 3.93 -6.35 9.01
N ILE A 169 3.32 -5.24 9.44
CA ILE A 169 3.84 -3.91 9.10
C ILE A 169 5.03 -3.53 9.99
N ASP A 170 5.79 -2.54 9.55
CA ASP A 170 6.94 -2.01 10.26
C ASP A 170 6.59 -1.52 11.67
N ARG A 171 7.60 -1.54 12.55
CA ARG A 171 7.43 -1.25 13.97
C ARG A 171 6.92 0.17 14.23
N GLU A 172 7.43 1.15 13.50
CA GLU A 172 7.04 2.56 13.65
C GLU A 172 5.55 2.75 13.36
N GLU A 173 5.07 2.18 12.24
CA GLU A 173 3.67 2.22 11.85
C GLU A 173 2.80 1.43 12.83
N SER A 174 3.23 0.26 13.28
CA SER A 174 2.52 -0.50 14.31
C SER A 174 2.38 0.27 15.63
N GLU A 175 3.43 1.00 16.05
CA GLU A 175 3.39 1.86 17.23
C GLU A 175 2.44 3.03 17.03
N ALA A 176 2.42 3.64 15.83
CA ALA A 176 1.51 4.73 15.49
C ALA A 176 0.03 4.28 15.49
N VAL A 177 -0.29 3.10 14.95
CA VAL A 177 -1.66 2.55 15.02
C VAL A 177 -2.08 2.33 16.46
N ARG A 178 -1.21 1.73 17.28
CA ARG A 178 -1.48 1.52 18.70
C ARG A 178 -1.73 2.85 19.43
N SER A 179 -0.86 3.83 19.24
CA SER A 179 -1.01 5.16 19.86
C SER A 179 -2.25 5.91 19.37
N TRP A 180 -2.73 5.64 18.17
CA TRP A 180 -4.01 6.16 17.70
C TRP A 180 -5.17 5.56 18.51
N PHE A 181 -5.23 4.25 18.70
CA PHE A 181 -6.29 3.61 19.49
C PHE A 181 -6.28 4.00 20.97
N GLU A 182 -5.10 4.18 21.57
CA GLU A 182 -4.97 4.67 22.96
C GLU A 182 -5.65 6.03 23.16
N LYS A 183 -5.70 6.86 22.12
CA LYS A 183 -6.39 8.17 22.14
C LYS A 183 -7.86 8.08 21.76
N HIS A 184 -8.32 6.94 21.23
CA HIS A 184 -9.68 6.75 20.72
C HIS A 184 -10.32 5.47 21.29
N PRO A 185 -10.44 5.34 22.62
CA PRO A 185 -10.95 4.12 23.25
C PRO A 185 -12.38 3.76 22.81
N GLY A 186 -13.22 4.75 22.47
CA GLY A 186 -14.55 4.51 21.90
C GLY A 186 -14.52 3.63 20.66
N ARG A 187 -13.52 3.83 19.78
CA ARG A 187 -13.36 3.05 18.55
C ARG A 187 -12.94 1.61 18.82
N ILE A 188 -12.29 1.33 19.95
CA ILE A 188 -11.97 -0.05 20.36
C ILE A 188 -13.28 -0.79 20.68
N PHE A 189 -14.22 -0.15 21.37
CA PHE A 189 -15.52 -0.74 21.68
C PHE A 189 -16.34 -0.99 20.41
N ASP A 190 -16.43 -0.02 19.50
CA ASP A 190 -17.12 -0.19 18.22
C ASP A 190 -16.57 -1.39 17.42
N LEU A 191 -15.24 -1.54 17.40
CA LEU A 191 -14.59 -2.67 16.75
C LEU A 191 -14.83 -4.00 17.47
N PHE A 192 -14.87 -4.00 18.79
CA PHE A 192 -15.16 -5.20 19.58
C PHE A 192 -16.60 -5.66 19.36
N GLU A 193 -17.57 -4.75 19.39
CA GLU A 193 -18.98 -5.03 19.09
C GLU A 193 -19.14 -5.57 17.67
N TYR A 194 -18.50 -4.93 16.69
CA TYR A 194 -18.52 -5.41 15.31
C TYR A 194 -17.90 -6.81 15.20
N TRP A 195 -16.70 -7.03 15.75
CA TRP A 195 -16.04 -8.34 15.75
C TRP A 195 -16.90 -9.43 16.42
N PHE A 196 -17.52 -9.11 17.56
CA PHE A 196 -18.41 -10.01 18.27
C PHE A 196 -19.63 -10.37 17.41
N SER A 197 -20.20 -9.41 16.69
CA SER A 197 -21.38 -9.64 15.81
C SER A 197 -21.08 -10.54 14.61
N ILE A 198 -19.84 -10.56 14.11
CA ILE A 198 -19.44 -11.37 12.95
C ILE A 198 -18.72 -12.67 13.31
N THR A 199 -18.46 -12.91 14.60
CA THR A 199 -17.74 -14.10 15.08
C THR A 199 -18.71 -15.10 15.68
N ALA A 200 -18.65 -16.35 15.22
CA ALA A 200 -19.46 -17.43 15.79
C ALA A 200 -19.15 -17.61 17.29
N PRO A 201 -20.15 -17.86 18.16
CA PRO A 201 -19.95 -18.01 19.60
C PRO A 201 -18.84 -19.02 19.98
N ASP A 202 -18.80 -20.16 19.28
CA ASP A 202 -17.82 -21.24 19.53
C ASP A 202 -16.37 -20.88 19.13
N ASP A 203 -16.20 -19.77 18.41
CA ASP A 203 -14.92 -19.27 17.94
C ASP A 203 -14.39 -18.07 18.74
N LEU A 204 -15.21 -17.45 19.59
CA LEU A 204 -14.85 -16.20 20.30
C LEU A 204 -13.53 -16.35 21.07
N GLN A 205 -13.42 -17.39 21.90
CA GLN A 205 -12.22 -17.63 22.71
C GLN A 205 -10.99 -17.94 21.84
N LYS A 206 -11.18 -18.63 20.70
CA LYS A 206 -10.08 -19.00 19.79
C LYS A 206 -9.58 -17.78 19.02
N LYS A 207 -10.47 -16.86 18.66
CA LYS A 207 -10.19 -15.69 17.81
C LYS A 207 -9.90 -14.41 18.58
N GLU A 208 -10.10 -14.39 19.89
CA GLU A 208 -9.80 -13.23 20.74
C GLU A 208 -8.37 -12.72 20.56
N ARG A 209 -7.38 -13.62 20.53
CA ARG A 209 -5.99 -13.24 20.27
C ARG A 209 -5.83 -12.53 18.92
N HIS A 210 -6.48 -13.05 17.87
CA HIS A 210 -6.42 -12.46 16.52
C HIS A 210 -7.06 -11.07 16.47
N PHE A 211 -8.13 -10.86 17.24
CA PHE A 211 -8.72 -9.53 17.41
C PHE A 211 -7.69 -8.55 18.00
N TRP A 212 -7.07 -8.89 19.13
CA TRP A 212 -6.10 -7.99 19.78
C TRP A 212 -4.82 -7.76 18.96
N GLU A 213 -4.35 -8.77 18.23
CA GLU A 213 -3.23 -8.61 17.31
C GLU A 213 -3.57 -7.65 16.15
N ARG A 214 -4.79 -7.73 15.62
CA ARG A 214 -5.29 -6.78 14.61
C ARG A 214 -5.36 -5.36 15.13
N LEU A 215 -5.59 -5.18 16.42
CA LEU A 215 -5.47 -3.89 17.11
C LEU A 215 -4.03 -3.58 17.55
N HIS A 216 -3.01 -4.23 16.97
CA HIS A 216 -1.60 -4.00 17.28
C HIS A 216 -1.27 -4.14 18.77
N ARG A 217 -1.96 -5.06 19.46
CA ARG A 217 -1.81 -5.34 20.89
C ARG A 217 -2.01 -4.11 21.77
N VAL A 218 -2.93 -3.21 21.37
CA VAL A 218 -3.42 -2.13 22.24
C VAL A 218 -3.91 -2.74 23.56
N ARG A 219 -3.57 -2.10 24.67
CA ARG A 219 -4.05 -2.54 25.98
C ARG A 219 -5.56 -2.38 26.06
N SER A 220 -6.23 -3.40 26.58
CA SER A 220 -7.67 -3.30 26.82
C SER A 220 -7.97 -2.12 27.75
N PRO A 221 -8.85 -1.17 27.36
CA PRO A 221 -9.21 -0.02 28.20
C PRO A 221 -9.87 -0.43 29.52
N ILE A 222 -10.25 -1.70 29.68
CA ILE A 222 -10.87 -2.25 30.89
C ILE A 222 -9.82 -2.46 32.02
N THR A 223 -8.53 -2.48 31.72
CA THR A 223 -7.47 -2.76 32.71
C THR A 223 -7.04 -1.58 33.59
N THR A 224 -7.59 -0.37 33.40
CA THR A 224 -7.25 0.83 34.18
C THR A 224 -8.21 1.15 35.34
N CYS A 225 -9.10 0.24 35.73
CA CYS A 225 -9.83 0.34 37.00
C CYS A 225 -9.06 -0.39 38.10
N HIS A 226 -8.06 0.28 38.68
CA HIS A 226 -7.50 -0.07 39.99
C HIS A 226 -7.50 1.16 40.89
#